data_AF-A0A0C3HH84-F1
#
_entry.id   AF-A0A0C3HH84-F1
#
_cell.length_a   1.000
_cell.length_b   1.000
_cell.length_c   1.000
_cell.angle_alpha   90.00
_cell.angle_beta   90.00
_cell.angle_gamma   90.00
#
_symmetry.space_group_name_H-M   'P 1'
#
loop_
_entity.id
_entity.type
_entity.pdbx_description
1 polymer ?
#
loop_
_entity_poly.entity_id
_entity_poly.type
_entity_poly.pdbx_seq_one_letter_code
_entity_poly.pdbx_strand_id
1 'polypeptide(L)'
;MFALRILLAAGSFTLINGAPVSPLSDLVKRAPTSSHSLESRNPSTYVQIFSGDGATSQGWPSMDQWVPSFDDMFNANLDILADSCSQFGVANNQDSENESMRTAIKNVGASTGVDPRFILAIVMQESNGCVRAPTTNYGVENPGLMQSHNGAGTCNSGSNVQNPCPIAEITSMIQDGTNGTPDGPGLKQLIAQAGTSDDSKYYIAARMYNSGSVAAGGNLGAGIATHCYATDVANRLVGWSSGPTSCNSNTIGSLTGIDTLFSGRVYSNDDSTPAPSSAAVAPASSTTTTSVATPTQTPGGVFIESPSPVAPTPVASTSTISVASPVNTGKTIADVAPPAPAAPVTGTGTAIAAGTACSSEGEWNCINATSFQQCGSGVWSPVQALAAGTECKSGQSATIQITEASSKKRHLSHLSQAHHLLKHARHVSF
;
A
#
# COMPACT_ATOMS: atom_id res chain seq x y z
N MET A 1 -39.61 -4.43 -49.39
CA MET A 1 -39.12 -4.15 -48.02
C MET A 1 -37.62 -3.95 -48.09
N PHE A 2 -37.12 -2.92 -47.37
CA PHE A 2 -35.75 -2.39 -47.30
C PHE A 2 -35.22 -1.64 -48.54
N ALA A 3 -35.09 -0.30 -48.43
CA ALA A 3 -33.79 0.40 -48.37
C ALA A 3 -33.93 1.95 -48.56
N LEU A 4 -33.42 2.69 -47.56
CA LEU A 4 -32.45 3.79 -47.66
C LEU A 4 -32.85 5.22 -48.14
N ARG A 5 -32.23 6.20 -47.43
CA ARG A 5 -31.70 7.54 -47.83
C ARG A 5 -32.39 8.79 -47.23
N ILE A 6 -31.60 9.40 -46.33
CA ILE A 6 -31.41 10.79 -45.89
C ILE A 6 -31.69 11.88 -46.94
N LEU A 7 -32.23 13.04 -46.50
CA LEU A 7 -32.01 14.42 -47.01
C LEU A 7 -32.48 15.44 -45.94
N LEU A 8 -31.56 16.13 -45.24
CA LEU A 8 -31.22 17.56 -45.36
C LEU A 8 -32.39 18.55 -45.42
N ALA A 9 -32.50 19.43 -44.42
CA ALA A 9 -33.17 20.72 -44.53
C ALA A 9 -32.34 21.81 -43.82
N ALA A 10 -31.98 22.82 -44.60
CA ALA A 10 -31.31 24.04 -44.19
C ALA A 10 -32.33 25.13 -43.82
N GLY A 11 -31.95 26.04 -42.93
CA GLY A 11 -32.66 27.30 -42.67
C GLY A 11 -31.80 28.14 -41.72
N SER A 12 -30.99 29.07 -42.23
CA SER A 12 -31.33 30.46 -42.58
C SER A 12 -30.95 31.41 -41.44
N PHE A 13 -29.79 32.03 -41.61
CA PHE A 13 -29.29 33.16 -40.85
C PHE A 13 -30.10 34.42 -41.18
N THR A 14 -30.55 35.16 -40.16
CA THR A 14 -30.97 36.56 -40.29
C THR A 14 -30.14 37.43 -39.36
N LEU A 15 -29.34 38.30 -39.98
CA LEU A 15 -28.66 39.44 -39.37
C LEU A 15 -29.66 40.56 -39.10
N ILE A 16 -29.65 41.11 -37.88
CA ILE A 16 -30.22 42.42 -37.58
C ILE A 16 -29.18 43.26 -36.82
N ASN A 17 -28.85 44.41 -37.39
CA ASN A 17 -27.97 45.43 -36.84
C ASN A 17 -28.68 46.25 -35.77
N GLY A 18 -28.01 46.40 -34.62
CA GLY A 18 -27.72 47.67 -33.94
C GLY A 18 -28.85 48.62 -33.51
N ALA A 19 -29.03 48.74 -32.19
CA ALA A 19 -29.35 50.01 -31.52
C ALA A 19 -28.54 50.11 -30.21
N PRO A 20 -28.14 51.32 -29.77
CA PRO A 20 -27.11 51.51 -28.75
C PRO A 20 -27.70 51.51 -27.33
N VAL A 21 -27.00 50.88 -26.38
CA VAL A 21 -27.25 51.04 -24.95
C VAL A 21 -25.99 51.56 -24.27
N SER A 22 -26.13 52.72 -23.63
CA SER A 22 -25.12 53.32 -22.75
C SER A 22 -25.07 52.57 -21.40
N PRO A 23 -23.96 52.67 -20.64
CA PRO A 23 -23.60 51.68 -19.63
C PRO A 23 -24.22 52.01 -18.26
N LEU A 24 -24.85 51.01 -17.65
CA LEU A 24 -25.11 51.00 -16.20
C LEU A 24 -24.20 49.94 -15.59
N SER A 25 -23.21 50.43 -14.87
CA SER A 25 -22.29 49.66 -14.05
C SER A 25 -23.04 49.09 -12.85
N ASP A 26 -23.64 47.91 -12.98
CA ASP A 26 -24.08 47.12 -11.83
C ASP A 26 -23.12 45.95 -11.60
N LEU A 27 -22.30 46.16 -10.57
CA LEU A 27 -21.34 45.22 -10.01
C LEU A 27 -22.08 44.05 -9.33
N VAL A 28 -22.64 43.13 -10.12
CA VAL A 28 -23.02 41.81 -9.61
C VAL A 28 -21.80 40.91 -9.72
N LYS A 29 -20.98 40.88 -8.66
CA LYS A 29 -20.00 39.80 -8.44
C LYS A 29 -20.77 38.51 -8.18
N ARG A 30 -21.09 37.79 -9.26
CA ARG A 30 -21.48 36.39 -9.19
C ARG A 30 -20.26 35.62 -8.70
N ALA A 31 -20.33 35.06 -7.50
CA ALA A 31 -19.29 34.21 -6.95
C ALA A 31 -19.05 33.03 -7.92
N PRO A 32 -17.81 32.77 -8.36
CA PRO A 32 -17.53 31.57 -9.11
C PRO A 32 -17.73 30.37 -8.18
N THR A 33 -18.53 29.41 -8.63
CA THR A 33 -18.55 28.04 -8.11
C THR A 33 -17.11 27.55 -8.03
N SER A 34 -16.64 27.25 -6.83
CA SER A 34 -15.31 26.74 -6.55
C SER A 34 -15.16 25.34 -7.16
N SER A 35 -14.79 25.28 -8.44
CA SER A 35 -13.98 24.18 -8.92
C SER A 35 -12.68 24.26 -8.13
N HIS A 36 -12.58 23.49 -7.05
CA HIS A 36 -11.30 23.27 -6.38
C HIS A 36 -10.40 22.61 -7.43
N SER A 37 -9.62 23.45 -8.12
CA SER A 37 -8.39 23.02 -8.75
C SER A 37 -7.68 22.19 -7.70
N LEU A 38 -7.33 20.95 -8.06
CA LEU A 38 -6.40 20.14 -7.28
C LEU A 38 -5.04 20.85 -7.36
N GLU A 39 -4.92 21.95 -6.62
CA GLU A 39 -3.65 22.54 -6.28
C GLU A 39 -2.83 21.38 -5.72
N SER A 40 -1.69 21.13 -6.34
CA SER A 40 -0.73 20.08 -5.98
C SER A 40 -0.59 20.05 -4.46
N ARG A 41 -1.33 19.15 -3.80
CA ARG A 41 -1.28 19.01 -2.35
C ARG A 41 0.16 18.65 -2.04
N ASN A 42 0.80 19.47 -1.21
CA ASN A 42 2.14 19.18 -0.76
C ASN A 42 2.08 17.81 -0.05
N PRO A 43 2.73 16.75 -0.56
CA PRO A 43 2.50 15.35 -0.13
C PRO A 43 2.99 15.04 1.30
N SER A 44 3.21 16.06 2.12
CA SER A 44 3.83 15.96 3.44
C SER A 44 2.94 16.46 4.58
N THR A 45 1.73 16.93 4.31
CA THR A 45 0.88 17.50 5.37
C THR A 45 -0.19 16.52 5.83
N TYR A 46 -0.15 16.17 7.12
CA TYR A 46 -1.25 15.49 7.80
C TYR A 46 -2.51 16.35 7.69
N VAL A 47 -3.56 15.82 7.03
CA VAL A 47 -4.68 16.63 6.55
C VAL A 47 -5.71 16.86 7.64
N GLN A 48 -6.15 15.80 8.32
CA GLN A 48 -7.31 15.87 9.21
C GLN A 48 -7.35 14.73 10.22
N ILE A 49 -7.93 14.97 11.39
CA ILE A 49 -8.31 13.92 12.33
C ILE A 49 -9.67 13.35 11.92
N PHE A 50 -9.64 12.16 11.32
CA PHE A 50 -10.82 11.33 11.10
C PHE A 50 -11.11 10.51 12.35
N SER A 51 -12.31 10.65 12.92
CA SER A 51 -12.77 9.86 14.07
C SER A 51 -14.16 9.29 13.81
N GLY A 52 -14.64 8.42 14.71
CA GLY A 52 -15.91 7.72 14.52
C GLY A 52 -15.74 6.47 13.65
N ASP A 53 -16.71 6.15 12.80
CA ASP A 53 -16.93 4.80 12.26
C ASP A 53 -16.34 4.54 10.86
N GLY A 54 -15.64 5.51 10.27
CA GLY A 54 -15.12 5.37 8.91
C GLY A 54 -16.06 5.88 7.83
N ALA A 55 -17.28 6.31 8.15
CA ALA A 55 -18.25 6.73 7.15
C ALA A 55 -17.87 8.06 6.50
N THR A 56 -18.11 8.17 5.20
CA THR A 56 -17.93 9.43 4.45
C THR A 56 -18.83 10.55 4.95
N SER A 57 -20.00 10.22 5.52
CA SER A 57 -20.88 11.16 6.22
C SER A 57 -20.25 11.78 7.47
N GLN A 58 -19.24 11.13 8.04
CA GLN A 58 -18.41 11.62 9.15
C GLN A 58 -17.12 12.27 8.66
N GLY A 59 -17.00 12.53 7.35
CA GLY A 59 -15.88 13.22 6.71
C GLY A 59 -14.69 12.35 6.36
N TRP A 60 -14.77 11.03 6.54
CA TRP A 60 -13.74 10.11 6.04
C TRP A 60 -13.68 10.16 4.51
N PRO A 61 -12.48 10.06 3.90
CA PRO A 61 -12.36 10.19 2.46
C PRO A 61 -12.98 9.00 1.72
N SER A 62 -13.68 9.24 0.62
CA SER A 62 -14.00 8.17 -0.34
C SER A 62 -12.77 7.80 -1.18
N MET A 63 -12.81 6.67 -1.88
CA MET A 63 -11.74 6.24 -2.79
C MET A 63 -11.41 7.27 -3.88
N ASP A 64 -12.41 8.06 -4.31
CA ASP A 64 -12.23 9.14 -5.30
C ASP A 64 -11.46 10.34 -4.75
N GLN A 65 -11.37 10.47 -3.43
CA GLN A 65 -10.59 11.51 -2.74
C GLN A 65 -9.17 11.06 -2.39
N TRP A 66 -8.86 9.77 -2.58
CA TRP A 66 -7.50 9.27 -2.41
C TRP A 66 -6.57 9.84 -3.48
N VAL A 67 -5.28 9.69 -3.25
CA VAL A 67 -4.23 9.93 -4.26
C VAL A 67 -4.62 9.24 -5.58
N PRO A 68 -4.47 9.93 -6.73
CA PRO A 68 -5.12 9.53 -7.98
C PRO A 68 -4.71 8.14 -8.49
N SER A 69 -3.48 7.73 -8.20
CA SER A 69 -2.97 6.42 -8.59
C SER A 69 -2.03 5.84 -7.53
N PHE A 70 -1.88 4.51 -7.58
CA PHE A 70 -0.87 3.82 -6.79
C PHE A 70 0.55 4.29 -7.11
N ASP A 71 0.86 4.55 -8.37
CA ASP A 71 2.21 4.97 -8.78
C ASP A 71 2.55 6.36 -8.23
N ASP A 72 1.58 7.29 -8.21
CA ASP A 72 1.74 8.60 -7.54
C ASP A 72 1.96 8.45 -6.04
N MET A 73 1.19 7.57 -5.39
CA MET A 73 1.35 7.29 -3.95
C MET A 73 2.71 6.68 -3.63
N PHE A 74 3.16 5.71 -4.43
CA PHE A 74 4.44 5.05 -4.23
C PHE A 74 5.59 6.04 -4.40
N ASN A 75 5.55 6.84 -5.47
CA ASN A 75 6.56 7.87 -5.72
C ASN A 75 6.61 8.92 -4.60
N ALA A 76 5.46 9.31 -4.04
CA ALA A 76 5.40 10.26 -2.92
C ALA A 76 6.00 9.71 -1.61
N ASN A 77 6.20 8.38 -1.51
CA ASN A 77 6.80 7.72 -0.35
C ASN A 77 8.23 7.23 -0.61
N LEU A 78 8.77 7.35 -1.83
CA LEU A 78 10.01 6.69 -2.23
C LEU A 78 11.22 7.05 -1.35
N ASP A 79 11.36 8.32 -0.97
CA ASP A 79 12.43 8.76 -0.07
C ASP A 79 12.32 8.10 1.31
N ILE A 80 11.10 7.92 1.81
CA ILE A 80 10.85 7.24 3.08
C ILE A 80 11.19 5.76 2.94
N LEU A 81 10.78 5.12 1.84
CA LEU A 81 11.06 3.72 1.57
C LEU A 81 12.56 3.45 1.53
N ALA A 82 13.32 4.31 0.85
CA ALA A 82 14.77 4.24 0.77
C ALA A 82 15.41 4.27 2.17
N ASP A 83 14.95 5.14 3.07
CA ASP A 83 15.57 5.30 4.40
C ASP A 83 14.89 4.51 5.54
N SER A 84 13.82 3.78 5.21
CA SER A 84 12.88 3.19 6.17
C SER A 84 13.52 2.25 7.19
N CYS A 85 14.55 1.49 6.83
CA CYS A 85 15.14 0.51 7.74
C CYS A 85 16.10 1.10 8.78
N SER A 86 16.50 2.36 8.62
CA SER A 86 17.33 3.07 9.59
C SER A 86 16.69 3.07 10.99
N GLN A 87 15.37 3.14 11.07
CA GLN A 87 14.61 3.11 12.33
C GLN A 87 14.82 1.80 13.13
N PHE A 88 15.22 0.73 12.45
CA PHE A 88 15.46 -0.59 13.05
C PHE A 88 16.95 -0.93 13.17
N GLY A 89 17.84 -0.01 12.81
CA GLY A 89 19.29 -0.23 12.88
C GLY A 89 19.82 -1.29 11.90
N VAL A 90 19.11 -1.54 10.80
CA VAL A 90 19.52 -2.47 9.74
C VAL A 90 19.69 -1.74 8.40
N ALA A 91 20.26 -2.43 7.40
CA ALA A 91 20.50 -1.84 6.09
C ALA A 91 19.21 -1.35 5.43
N ASN A 92 19.26 -0.13 4.90
CA ASN A 92 18.21 0.49 4.10
C ASN A 92 17.85 -0.29 2.85
N ASN A 93 16.65 -0.04 2.34
CA ASN A 93 16.17 -0.68 1.11
C ASN A 93 17.05 -0.24 -0.06
N GLN A 94 17.36 -1.19 -0.95
CA GLN A 94 17.92 -0.88 -2.25
C GLN A 94 16.81 -0.51 -3.24
N ASP A 95 17.13 0.26 -4.29
CA ASP A 95 16.16 0.63 -5.33
C ASP A 95 15.46 -0.59 -5.97
N SER A 96 16.20 -1.69 -6.15
CA SER A 96 15.66 -2.95 -6.68
C SER A 96 14.65 -3.62 -5.72
N GLU A 97 14.81 -3.43 -4.41
CA GLU A 97 13.89 -3.94 -3.39
C GLU A 97 12.62 -3.09 -3.33
N ASN A 98 12.78 -1.76 -3.46
CA ASN A 98 11.66 -0.85 -3.60
C ASN A 98 10.82 -1.19 -4.86
N GLU A 99 11.45 -1.44 -6.01
CA GLU A 99 10.71 -1.85 -7.22
C GLU A 99 10.10 -3.25 -7.09
N SER A 100 10.78 -4.18 -6.41
CA SER A 100 10.23 -5.51 -6.09
C SER A 100 8.97 -5.40 -5.24
N MET A 101 8.99 -4.53 -4.22
CA MET A 101 7.83 -4.24 -3.37
C MET A 101 6.72 -3.55 -4.17
N ARG A 102 7.05 -2.58 -5.02
CA ARG A 102 6.09 -1.92 -5.91
C ARG A 102 5.35 -2.94 -6.78
N THR A 103 6.10 -3.85 -7.40
CA THR A 103 5.57 -4.92 -8.26
C THR A 103 4.73 -5.91 -7.46
N ALA A 104 5.20 -6.34 -6.30
CA ALA A 104 4.46 -7.24 -5.41
C ALA A 104 3.11 -6.66 -5.00
N ILE A 105 3.08 -5.38 -4.57
CA ILE A 105 1.83 -4.71 -4.18
C ILE A 105 0.84 -4.65 -5.35
N LYS A 106 1.28 -4.29 -6.56
CA LYS A 106 0.40 -4.27 -7.74
C LYS A 106 -0.15 -5.65 -8.07
N ASN A 107 0.70 -6.68 -8.06
CA ASN A 107 0.31 -8.04 -8.42
C ASN A 107 -0.64 -8.65 -7.38
N VAL A 108 -0.33 -8.48 -6.10
CA VAL A 108 -1.17 -8.99 -5.01
C VAL A 108 -2.50 -8.24 -4.98
N GLY A 109 -2.50 -6.91 -5.13
CA GLY A 109 -3.73 -6.13 -5.24
C GLY A 109 -4.62 -6.59 -6.40
N ALA A 110 -4.03 -6.83 -7.58
CA ALA A 110 -4.76 -7.37 -8.73
C ALA A 110 -5.35 -8.78 -8.46
N SER A 111 -4.58 -9.67 -7.82
CA SER A 111 -5.03 -11.04 -7.53
C SER A 111 -6.10 -11.14 -6.43
N THR A 112 -6.13 -10.17 -5.53
CA THR A 112 -7.02 -10.16 -4.35
C THR A 112 -8.24 -9.29 -4.54
N GLY A 113 -8.17 -8.31 -5.45
CA GLY A 113 -9.16 -7.24 -5.58
C GLY A 113 -8.99 -6.13 -4.54
N VAL A 114 -7.91 -6.15 -3.73
CA VAL A 114 -7.61 -5.07 -2.78
C VAL A 114 -6.88 -3.94 -3.52
N ASP A 115 -7.34 -2.69 -3.33
CA ASP A 115 -6.72 -1.54 -3.99
C ASP A 115 -5.23 -1.40 -3.57
N PRO A 116 -4.28 -1.37 -4.54
CA PRO A 116 -2.85 -1.26 -4.23
C PRO A 116 -2.46 -0.04 -3.38
N ARG A 117 -3.22 1.08 -3.45
CA ARG A 117 -3.02 2.26 -2.59
C ARG A 117 -3.27 1.91 -1.12
N PHE A 118 -4.31 1.11 -0.85
CA PHE A 118 -4.61 0.65 0.51
C PHE A 118 -3.56 -0.31 1.04
N ILE A 119 -3.07 -1.25 0.21
CA ILE A 119 -1.97 -2.14 0.59
C ILE A 119 -0.73 -1.31 0.95
N LEU A 120 -0.35 -0.33 0.13
CA LEU A 120 0.78 0.55 0.42
C LEU A 120 0.56 1.36 1.70
N ALA A 121 -0.65 1.88 1.95
CA ALA A 121 -0.95 2.61 3.18
C ALA A 121 -0.68 1.75 4.43
N ILE A 122 -1.04 0.46 4.39
CA ILE A 122 -0.78 -0.50 5.47
C ILE A 122 0.72 -0.81 5.58
N VAL A 123 1.42 -1.07 4.47
CA VAL A 123 2.90 -1.24 4.48
C VAL A 123 3.60 -0.05 5.14
N MET A 124 3.19 1.17 4.79
CA MET A 124 3.74 2.38 5.39
C MET A 124 3.37 2.51 6.87
N GLN A 125 2.17 2.08 7.27
CA GLN A 125 1.74 2.14 8.66
C GLN A 125 2.46 1.13 9.55
N GLU A 126 2.76 -0.06 9.03
CA GLU A 126 3.38 -1.14 9.80
C GLU A 126 4.90 -0.99 9.93
N SER A 127 5.58 -0.53 8.87
CA SER A 127 7.04 -0.56 8.82
C SER A 127 7.71 0.65 8.16
N ASN A 128 6.93 1.66 7.75
CA ASN A 128 7.34 2.67 6.78
C ASN A 128 7.92 2.06 5.48
N GLY A 129 7.60 0.80 5.18
CA GLY A 129 8.09 0.07 4.02
C GLY A 129 9.50 -0.52 4.13
N CYS A 130 10.02 -0.72 5.33
CA CYS A 130 11.30 -1.41 5.51
C CYS A 130 11.16 -2.91 5.20
N VAL A 131 11.84 -3.40 4.15
CA VAL A 131 11.78 -4.83 3.78
C VAL A 131 12.44 -5.75 4.83
N ARG A 132 13.21 -5.17 5.75
CA ARG A 132 13.87 -5.85 6.87
C ARG A 132 13.27 -5.46 8.23
N ALA A 133 12.01 -5.04 8.25
CA ALA A 133 11.31 -4.75 9.50
C ALA A 133 11.42 -5.99 10.42
N PRO A 134 11.89 -5.82 11.68
CA PRO A 134 12.08 -6.94 12.58
C PRO A 134 10.79 -7.71 12.80
N THR A 135 10.91 -9.03 12.82
CA THR A 135 9.82 -9.88 13.25
C THR A 135 9.55 -9.66 14.73
N THR A 136 8.32 -9.28 15.08
CA THR A 136 7.92 -9.11 16.47
C THR A 136 7.29 -10.39 17.01
N ASN A 137 7.48 -10.67 18.30
CA ASN A 137 6.87 -11.84 18.94
C ASN A 137 6.40 -11.50 20.36
N TYR A 138 5.09 -11.48 20.54
CA TYR A 138 4.42 -11.30 21.83
C TYR A 138 3.40 -12.43 22.09
N GLY A 139 3.77 -13.66 21.70
CA GLY A 139 2.88 -14.83 21.71
C GLY A 139 2.27 -15.16 20.34
N VAL A 140 2.47 -14.28 19.37
CA VAL A 140 2.20 -14.43 17.94
C VAL A 140 3.38 -13.82 17.21
N GLU A 141 3.87 -14.47 16.16
CA GLU A 141 4.96 -13.97 15.34
C GLU A 141 4.41 -13.07 14.24
N ASN A 142 4.85 -11.82 14.16
CA ASN A 142 4.40 -10.87 13.15
C ASN A 142 5.61 -10.38 12.35
N PRO A 143 5.90 -10.95 11.17
CA PRO A 143 7.11 -10.62 10.44
C PRO A 143 6.92 -9.49 9.42
N GLY A 144 8.04 -8.81 9.15
CA GLY A 144 8.27 -8.15 7.87
C GLY A 144 7.44 -6.90 7.60
N LEU A 145 7.33 -6.57 6.30
CA LEU A 145 6.77 -5.31 5.77
C LEU A 145 5.40 -4.95 6.33
N MET A 146 4.54 -5.95 6.50
CA MET A 146 3.15 -5.77 6.92
C MET A 146 2.86 -6.34 8.31
N GLN A 147 3.89 -6.79 9.05
CA GLN A 147 3.74 -7.36 10.40
C GLN A 147 2.59 -8.39 10.47
N SER A 148 2.57 -9.32 9.52
CA SER A 148 1.41 -10.17 9.27
C SER A 148 1.27 -11.27 10.32
N HIS A 149 0.05 -11.56 10.77
CA HIS A 149 -0.21 -12.55 11.82
C HIS A 149 0.30 -13.96 11.44
N ASN A 150 1.36 -14.43 12.10
CA ASN A 150 2.10 -15.65 11.76
C ASN A 150 2.45 -15.76 10.27
N GLY A 151 2.91 -14.65 9.69
CA GLY A 151 3.41 -14.61 8.31
C GLY A 151 4.62 -15.54 8.10
N ALA A 152 4.78 -16.02 6.87
CA ALA A 152 5.94 -16.83 6.48
C ALA A 152 7.07 -15.96 5.92
N GLY A 153 6.73 -14.85 5.25
CA GLY A 153 7.71 -13.97 4.62
C GLY A 153 8.49 -13.15 5.64
N THR A 154 9.83 -13.21 5.61
CA THR A 154 10.68 -12.35 6.43
C THR A 154 12.11 -12.21 5.90
N CYS A 155 12.63 -10.99 5.91
CA CYS A 155 14.06 -10.73 5.74
C CYS A 155 14.76 -10.39 7.05
N ASN A 156 14.06 -10.46 8.17
CA ASN A 156 14.62 -10.18 9.50
C ASN A 156 13.90 -11.01 10.57
N SER A 157 14.38 -12.24 10.79
CA SER A 157 13.92 -13.11 11.88
C SER A 157 14.66 -12.85 13.21
N GLY A 158 15.28 -11.67 13.34
CA GLY A 158 16.15 -11.30 14.46
C GLY A 158 17.55 -11.90 14.35
N SER A 159 17.65 -13.23 14.31
CA SER A 159 18.94 -13.94 14.21
C SER A 159 19.53 -13.97 12.79
N ASN A 160 18.69 -13.79 11.77
CA ASN A 160 19.08 -13.71 10.37
C ASN A 160 18.47 -12.46 9.72
N VAL A 161 19.34 -11.57 9.24
CA VAL A 161 18.94 -10.36 8.50
C VAL A 161 19.47 -10.47 7.08
N GLN A 162 18.57 -10.58 6.11
CA GLN A 162 18.91 -10.77 4.70
C GLN A 162 19.23 -9.42 4.05
N ASN A 163 20.34 -9.35 3.29
CA ASN A 163 20.71 -8.17 2.52
C ASN A 163 21.50 -8.58 1.25
N PRO A 164 20.92 -8.43 0.03
CA PRO A 164 19.57 -7.95 -0.24
C PRO A 164 18.47 -8.90 0.28
N CYS A 165 17.30 -8.36 0.55
CA CYS A 165 16.07 -9.07 0.81
C CYS A 165 15.55 -9.69 -0.50
N PRO A 166 15.40 -11.02 -0.59
CA PRO A 166 14.97 -11.68 -1.82
C PRO A 166 13.57 -11.23 -2.27
N ILE A 167 13.35 -11.14 -3.59
CA ILE A 167 12.04 -10.79 -4.17
C ILE A 167 10.92 -11.74 -3.72
N ALA A 168 11.23 -13.02 -3.49
CA ALA A 168 10.29 -14.01 -2.98
C ALA A 168 9.83 -13.66 -1.56
N GLU A 169 10.73 -13.22 -0.68
CA GLU A 169 10.40 -12.79 0.68
C GLU A 169 9.57 -11.50 0.66
N ILE A 170 9.96 -10.53 -0.16
CA ILE A 170 9.19 -9.28 -0.36
C ILE A 170 7.76 -9.60 -0.82
N THR A 171 7.63 -10.49 -1.80
CA THR A 171 6.33 -10.93 -2.32
C THR A 171 5.52 -11.65 -1.25
N SER A 172 6.14 -12.57 -0.50
CA SER A 172 5.48 -13.33 0.57
C SER A 172 4.98 -12.39 1.68
N MET A 173 5.78 -11.41 2.12
CA MET A 173 5.35 -10.44 3.14
C MET A 173 4.09 -9.65 2.72
N ILE A 174 4.01 -9.25 1.44
CA ILE A 174 2.82 -8.57 0.90
C ILE A 174 1.64 -9.53 0.74
N GLN A 175 1.89 -10.77 0.32
CA GLN A 175 0.88 -11.82 0.21
C GLN A 175 0.29 -12.15 1.57
N ASP A 176 1.10 -12.38 2.59
CA ASP A 176 0.65 -12.74 3.94
C ASP A 176 -0.23 -11.64 4.53
N GLY A 177 0.17 -10.36 4.39
CA GLY A 177 -0.64 -9.25 4.89
C GLY A 177 -1.93 -9.02 4.12
N THR A 178 -1.96 -9.31 2.82
CA THR A 178 -3.14 -9.03 1.98
C THR A 178 -4.10 -10.21 1.87
N ASN A 179 -3.57 -11.42 1.65
CA ASN A 179 -4.31 -12.69 1.58
C ASN A 179 -4.61 -13.28 2.96
N GLY A 180 -3.86 -12.89 3.99
CA GLY A 180 -3.89 -13.57 5.27
C GLY A 180 -3.04 -14.83 5.28
N THR A 181 -2.99 -15.44 6.44
CA THR A 181 -2.23 -16.66 6.73
C THR A 181 -3.21 -17.75 7.18
N PRO A 182 -2.76 -18.99 7.41
CA PRO A 182 -3.59 -20.00 8.05
C PRO A 182 -4.10 -19.61 9.44
N ASP A 183 -3.42 -18.68 10.11
CA ASP A 183 -3.69 -18.28 11.50
C ASP A 183 -4.46 -16.96 11.62
N GLY A 184 -4.52 -16.14 10.57
CA GLY A 184 -5.14 -14.82 10.65
C GLY A 184 -5.62 -14.25 9.32
N PRO A 185 -6.64 -13.38 9.35
CA PRO A 185 -7.14 -12.73 8.15
C PRO A 185 -6.16 -11.68 7.63
N GLY A 186 -6.05 -11.57 6.30
CA GLY A 186 -5.40 -10.44 5.65
C GLY A 186 -6.41 -9.37 5.25
N LEU A 187 -5.92 -8.31 4.60
CA LEU A 187 -6.73 -7.18 4.17
C LEU A 187 -7.97 -7.60 3.36
N LYS A 188 -7.84 -8.60 2.48
CA LYS A 188 -8.98 -9.11 1.68
C LYS A 188 -10.13 -9.61 2.56
N GLN A 189 -9.82 -10.43 3.56
CA GLN A 189 -10.81 -10.98 4.47
C GLN A 189 -11.38 -9.89 5.37
N LEU A 190 -10.55 -8.98 5.86
CA LEU A 190 -10.97 -7.89 6.74
C LEU A 190 -11.88 -6.89 6.02
N ILE A 191 -11.63 -6.59 4.74
CA ILE A 191 -12.53 -5.76 3.93
C ILE A 191 -13.89 -6.44 3.78
N ALA A 192 -13.94 -7.77 3.58
CA ALA A 192 -15.21 -8.50 3.54
C ALA A 192 -15.90 -8.53 4.93
N GLN A 193 -15.13 -8.70 6.00
CA GLN A 193 -15.62 -8.73 7.38
C GLN A 193 -16.18 -7.39 7.85
N ALA A 194 -15.74 -6.27 7.25
CA ALA A 194 -16.27 -4.94 7.57
C ALA A 194 -17.79 -4.85 7.37
N GLY A 195 -18.37 -5.68 6.50
CA GLY A 195 -19.82 -5.82 6.36
C GLY A 195 -20.51 -4.61 5.69
N THR A 196 -19.75 -3.68 5.12
CA THR A 196 -20.24 -2.52 4.37
C THR A 196 -19.80 -2.56 2.92
N SER A 197 -20.61 -1.98 2.02
CA SER A 197 -20.28 -1.91 0.59
C SER A 197 -19.55 -0.62 0.20
N ASP A 198 -19.78 0.46 0.97
CA ASP A 198 -19.14 1.76 0.78
C ASP A 198 -17.67 1.77 1.23
N ASP A 199 -17.01 2.90 1.05
CA ASP A 199 -15.56 3.02 1.28
C ASP A 199 -15.15 2.95 2.76
N SER A 200 -16.11 3.01 3.71
CA SER A 200 -15.82 2.79 5.13
C SER A 200 -15.19 1.43 5.40
N LYS A 201 -15.46 0.43 4.54
CA LYS A 201 -14.90 -0.92 4.64
C LYS A 201 -13.37 -0.95 4.72
N TYR A 202 -12.68 0.00 4.09
CA TYR A 202 -11.21 0.06 4.14
C TYR A 202 -10.71 0.54 5.51
N TYR A 203 -11.38 1.53 6.11
CA TYR A 203 -10.99 2.06 7.41
C TYR A 203 -11.36 1.10 8.55
N ILE A 204 -12.52 0.45 8.43
CA ILE A 204 -12.93 -0.64 9.31
C ILE A 204 -11.94 -1.81 9.21
N ALA A 205 -11.55 -2.20 7.98
CA ALA A 205 -10.53 -3.24 7.77
C ALA A 205 -9.17 -2.86 8.35
N ALA A 206 -8.70 -1.62 8.16
CA ALA A 206 -7.47 -1.12 8.76
C ALA A 206 -7.52 -1.22 10.29
N ARG A 207 -8.66 -0.87 10.88
CA ARG A 207 -8.85 -0.99 12.33
C ARG A 207 -8.79 -2.44 12.81
N MET A 208 -9.42 -3.36 12.09
CA MET A 208 -9.35 -4.78 12.40
C MET A 208 -7.98 -5.38 12.15
N TYR A 209 -7.21 -4.88 11.17
CA TYR A 209 -5.84 -5.31 10.93
C TYR A 209 -4.95 -4.99 12.13
N ASN A 210 -5.07 -3.77 12.66
CA ASN A 210 -4.31 -3.31 13.82
C ASN A 210 -4.68 -4.01 15.14
N SER A 211 -5.96 -4.25 15.38
CA SER A 211 -6.47 -4.57 16.72
C SER A 211 -7.31 -5.86 16.80
N GLY A 212 -7.46 -6.57 15.69
CA GLY A 212 -8.28 -7.77 15.56
C GLY A 212 -9.79 -7.54 15.63
N SER A 213 -10.26 -6.33 15.94
CA SER A 213 -11.68 -6.04 16.14
C SER A 213 -12.01 -4.54 16.03
N VAL A 214 -13.30 -4.23 15.97
CA VAL A 214 -13.82 -2.87 16.19
C VAL A 214 -14.49 -2.83 17.56
N ALA A 215 -14.24 -1.77 18.32
CA ALA A 215 -14.88 -1.58 19.62
C ALA A 215 -16.42 -1.51 19.49
N ALA A 216 -17.16 -1.91 20.53
CA ALA A 216 -18.62 -2.00 20.49
C ALA A 216 -19.36 -0.72 20.06
N GLY A 217 -18.75 0.46 20.27
CA GLY A 217 -19.30 1.75 19.84
C GLY A 217 -19.03 2.13 18.39
N GLY A 218 -18.35 1.28 17.61
CA GLY A 218 -18.04 1.52 16.19
C GLY A 218 -16.91 2.52 15.94
N ASN A 219 -16.45 3.27 16.95
CA ASN A 219 -15.37 4.24 16.78
C ASN A 219 -14.03 3.54 16.50
N LEU A 220 -13.45 3.81 15.33
CA LEU A 220 -12.18 3.26 14.87
C LEU A 220 -10.98 3.78 15.66
N GLY A 221 -11.14 4.85 16.43
CA GLY A 221 -10.16 5.35 17.39
C GLY A 221 -10.22 4.71 18.78
N ALA A 222 -11.22 3.86 19.07
CA ALA A 222 -11.44 3.28 20.40
C ALA A 222 -10.95 1.82 20.48
N GLY A 223 -10.95 1.24 21.69
CA GLY A 223 -10.55 -0.15 21.92
C GLY A 223 -9.10 -0.30 22.35
N ILE A 224 -8.46 -1.40 21.93
CA ILE A 224 -7.06 -1.74 22.26
C ILE A 224 -6.10 -1.34 21.14
N ALA A 225 -4.79 -1.62 21.28
CA ALA A 225 -3.77 -1.36 20.26
C ALA A 225 -3.64 0.12 19.86
N THR A 226 -3.16 0.41 18.65
CA THR A 226 -2.79 1.77 18.23
C THR A 226 -4.04 2.57 17.86
N HIS A 227 -4.46 3.47 18.74
CA HIS A 227 -5.68 4.24 18.58
C HIS A 227 -5.73 5.10 17.30
N CYS A 228 -4.61 5.69 16.88
CA CYS A 228 -4.54 6.56 15.70
C CYS A 228 -4.48 5.81 14.36
N TYR A 229 -4.45 4.48 14.36
CA TYR A 229 -4.12 3.68 13.18
C TYR A 229 -5.01 3.96 11.96
N ALA A 230 -6.34 3.91 12.12
CA ALA A 230 -7.25 4.09 11.00
C ALA A 230 -7.20 5.53 10.44
N THR A 231 -7.01 6.53 11.30
CA THR A 231 -6.92 7.94 10.90
C THR A 231 -5.60 8.24 10.19
N ASP A 232 -4.50 7.65 10.64
CA ASP A 232 -3.20 7.72 9.98
C ASP A 232 -3.28 7.09 8.58
N VAL A 233 -3.87 5.89 8.45
CA VAL A 233 -4.09 5.22 7.16
C VAL A 233 -4.93 6.08 6.21
N ALA A 234 -6.02 6.69 6.69
CA ALA A 234 -6.83 7.60 5.88
C ALA A 234 -6.02 8.82 5.40
N ASN A 235 -5.17 9.39 6.25
CA ASN A 235 -4.29 10.49 5.87
C ASN A 235 -3.26 10.06 4.81
N ARG A 236 -2.68 8.86 4.93
CA ARG A 236 -1.76 8.31 3.91
C ARG A 236 -2.43 8.21 2.55
N LEU A 237 -3.67 7.73 2.53
CA LEU A 237 -4.46 7.59 1.30
C LEU A 237 -4.79 8.92 0.63
N VAL A 238 -4.87 10.02 1.37
CA VAL A 238 -5.10 11.37 0.80
C VAL A 238 -3.82 12.19 0.62
N GLY A 239 -2.66 11.54 0.76
CA GLY A 239 -1.37 12.09 0.36
C GLY A 239 -0.43 12.50 1.49
N TRP A 240 -0.67 12.12 2.75
CA TRP A 240 0.32 12.28 3.81
C TRP A 240 1.38 11.17 3.74
N SER A 241 2.61 11.50 3.34
CA SER A 241 3.71 10.54 3.32
C SER A 241 4.64 10.65 4.53
N SER A 242 5.02 11.86 4.94
CA SER A 242 6.07 12.11 5.95
C SER A 242 5.64 13.02 7.11
N GLY A 243 6.45 13.02 8.18
CA GLY A 243 6.20 13.80 9.40
C GLY A 243 5.43 13.02 10.47
N PRO A 244 5.28 13.61 11.67
CA PRO A 244 4.53 12.96 12.76
C PRO A 244 3.03 12.95 12.48
N THR A 245 2.32 11.99 13.08
CA THR A 245 0.86 12.04 13.16
C THR A 245 0.42 13.24 13.99
N SER A 246 -0.66 13.91 13.56
CA SER A 246 -1.34 14.92 14.38
C SER A 246 -2.36 14.31 15.35
N CYS A 247 -2.58 12.99 15.29
CA CYS A 247 -3.56 12.31 16.12
C CYS A 247 -3.09 12.15 17.57
N ASN A 248 -3.99 12.49 18.50
CA ASN A 248 -3.80 12.23 19.92
C ASN A 248 -4.46 10.90 20.30
N SER A 249 -3.64 9.91 20.62
CA SER A 249 -4.11 8.56 20.98
C SER A 249 -5.00 8.52 22.23
N ASN A 250 -4.87 9.50 23.14
CA ASN A 250 -5.67 9.52 24.37
C ASN A 250 -7.09 10.02 24.16
N THR A 251 -7.33 10.80 23.11
CA THR A 251 -8.62 11.46 22.89
C THR A 251 -9.40 10.90 21.71
N ILE A 252 -8.73 10.37 20.68
CA ILE A 252 -9.35 9.96 19.41
C ILE A 252 -10.52 8.97 19.58
N GLY A 253 -10.43 8.04 20.54
CA GLY A 253 -11.48 7.06 20.82
C GLY A 253 -12.76 7.62 21.43
N SER A 254 -12.74 8.89 21.88
CA SER A 254 -13.92 9.60 22.41
C SER A 254 -14.48 10.64 21.44
N LEU A 255 -13.78 10.93 20.34
CA LEU A 255 -14.24 11.89 19.33
C LEU A 255 -15.27 11.25 18.39
N THR A 256 -16.18 12.06 17.86
CA THR A 256 -17.17 11.63 16.84
C THR A 256 -17.11 12.58 15.65
N GLY A 257 -16.81 12.07 14.46
CA GLY A 257 -16.74 12.87 13.22
C GLY A 257 -15.39 13.56 12.97
N ILE A 258 -15.39 14.60 12.14
CA ILE A 258 -14.21 15.41 11.88
C ILE A 258 -13.97 16.42 13.00
N ASP A 259 -12.80 16.36 13.63
CA ASP A 259 -12.27 17.51 14.35
C ASP A 259 -11.19 18.13 13.45
N THR A 260 -11.56 19.22 12.76
CA THR A 260 -10.56 20.01 12.04
C THR A 260 -9.66 20.64 13.09
N LEU A 261 -8.44 20.11 13.26
CA LEU A 261 -7.45 20.82 14.05
C LEU A 261 -7.26 22.20 13.43
N PHE A 262 -7.62 23.19 14.24
CA PHE A 262 -7.39 24.61 14.07
C PHE A 262 -6.02 24.89 13.47
N SER A 263 -5.99 25.47 12.26
CA SER A 263 -4.92 26.40 11.91
C SER A 263 -4.99 27.57 12.90
N GLY A 264 -4.13 27.52 13.93
CA GLY A 264 -3.89 28.65 14.83
C GLY A 264 -4.47 28.50 16.24
N ARG A 265 -3.93 27.56 17.03
CA ARG A 265 -3.63 27.89 18.43
C ARG A 265 -2.15 27.74 18.64
N VAL A 266 -1.49 28.89 18.72
CA VAL A 266 -0.14 29.07 19.24
C VAL A 266 -0.08 28.33 20.59
N TYR A 267 0.63 27.21 20.64
CA TYR A 267 1.20 26.74 21.91
C TYR A 267 2.33 27.73 22.22
N SER A 268 2.00 28.76 23.00
CA SER A 268 3.03 29.53 23.68
C SER A 268 3.75 28.56 24.61
N ASN A 269 5.05 28.43 24.40
CA ASN A 269 5.98 27.85 25.36
C ASN A 269 5.73 28.49 26.73
N ASP A 270 5.48 27.66 27.74
CA ASP A 270 5.95 27.96 29.08
C ASP A 270 6.61 26.70 29.63
N ASP A 271 7.94 26.76 29.52
CA ASP A 271 8.92 25.94 30.21
C ASP A 271 8.85 26.27 31.70
N SER A 272 8.59 25.28 32.56
CA SER A 272 9.07 25.28 33.94
C SER A 272 9.00 23.88 34.57
N THR A 273 10.18 23.44 35.00
CA THR A 273 10.55 22.20 35.68
C THR A 273 10.04 22.11 37.13
N PRO A 274 10.12 20.92 37.80
CA PRO A 274 9.31 20.61 39.00
C PRO A 274 10.02 20.73 40.36
N ALA A 275 9.18 20.94 41.41
CA ALA A 275 9.33 20.63 42.86
C ALA A 275 10.29 21.52 43.72
N PRO A 276 10.04 21.79 45.04
CA PRO A 276 9.65 20.80 46.06
C PRO A 276 8.61 21.20 47.15
N SER A 277 8.25 20.18 47.93
CA SER A 277 7.42 20.10 49.14
C SER A 277 7.85 20.98 50.33
N SER A 278 6.90 21.56 51.08
CA SER A 278 6.89 21.50 52.57
C SER A 278 5.56 21.99 53.18
N ALA A 279 5.29 21.54 54.40
CA ALA A 279 4.03 21.39 55.13
C ALA A 279 3.43 22.65 55.81
N ALA A 280 2.12 22.61 56.14
CA ALA A 280 1.56 23.00 57.45
C ALA A 280 0.04 22.66 57.66
N VAL A 281 -0.21 21.55 58.38
CA VAL A 281 -1.10 21.31 59.57
C VAL A 281 -2.51 21.99 59.74
N ALA A 282 -3.57 21.15 59.67
CA ALA A 282 -4.73 20.85 60.58
C ALA A 282 -5.65 21.98 61.18
N PRO A 283 -6.85 21.70 61.78
CA PRO A 283 -7.48 20.41 62.19
C PRO A 283 -8.94 20.17 61.71
N ALA A 284 -9.34 18.93 61.37
CA ALA A 284 -9.97 17.86 62.19
C ALA A 284 -11.44 18.09 62.64
N SER A 285 -12.34 17.23 62.16
CA SER A 285 -13.52 16.74 62.89
C SER A 285 -13.93 15.35 62.38
N SER A 286 -14.33 14.51 63.32
CA SER A 286 -14.31 13.05 63.32
C SER A 286 -15.70 12.42 63.37
N THR A 287 -15.87 11.23 62.79
CA THR A 287 -16.76 10.12 63.23
C THR A 287 -16.36 8.85 62.43
N THR A 288 -15.68 7.83 62.99
CA THR A 288 -16.19 6.53 63.56
C THR A 288 -17.33 5.89 62.75
N THR A 289 -17.35 4.62 62.31
CA THR A 289 -16.84 3.35 62.88
C THR A 289 -16.98 2.15 61.90
N THR A 290 -16.06 1.17 62.07
CA THR A 290 -16.13 -0.31 61.91
C THR A 290 -16.23 -1.04 60.55
N SER A 291 -15.19 -1.85 60.34
CA SER A 291 -15.06 -3.06 59.52
C SER A 291 -15.67 -4.31 60.20
N VAL A 292 -16.13 -5.29 59.41
CA VAL A 292 -16.32 -6.70 59.84
C VAL A 292 -16.02 -7.65 58.68
N ALA A 293 -15.39 -8.77 59.04
CA ALA A 293 -14.78 -9.80 58.22
C ALA A 293 -15.71 -10.96 57.78
N THR A 294 -15.12 -11.80 56.92
CA THR A 294 -15.47 -13.16 56.45
C THR A 294 -16.10 -14.09 57.49
N PRO A 295 -16.87 -15.11 57.05
CA PRO A 295 -16.48 -16.46 57.43
C PRO A 295 -16.64 -17.54 56.33
N THR A 296 -15.74 -18.51 56.42
CA THR A 296 -15.71 -19.83 55.77
C THR A 296 -16.75 -20.78 56.37
N GLN A 297 -17.43 -21.60 55.55
CA GLN A 297 -17.59 -23.06 55.71
C GLN A 297 -18.65 -23.67 54.76
N THR A 298 -18.25 -24.74 54.07
CA THR A 298 -19.07 -25.81 53.46
C THR A 298 -19.61 -26.74 54.56
N PRO A 299 -20.73 -27.49 54.37
CA PRO A 299 -20.65 -28.86 53.80
C PRO A 299 -21.90 -29.41 53.05
N GLY A 300 -21.66 -30.25 52.00
CA GLY A 300 -22.47 -31.39 51.48
C GLY A 300 -23.87 -31.11 50.91
N GLY A 301 -24.36 -31.63 49.78
CA GLY A 301 -23.94 -32.62 48.79
C GLY A 301 -25.22 -33.23 48.17
N VAL A 302 -25.33 -33.37 46.83
CA VAL A 302 -26.11 -34.41 46.10
C VAL A 302 -25.65 -34.45 44.63
N PHE A 303 -25.47 -35.66 44.13
CA PHE A 303 -24.98 -36.17 42.85
C PHE A 303 -25.90 -35.88 41.65
N ILE A 304 -25.33 -35.61 40.45
CA ILE A 304 -25.66 -36.26 39.17
C ILE A 304 -24.39 -36.26 38.29
N GLU A 305 -23.86 -37.44 37.96
CA GLU A 305 -22.78 -37.67 36.99
C GLU A 305 -23.31 -37.58 35.54
N SER A 306 -22.54 -36.96 34.66
CA SER A 306 -22.76 -36.96 33.20
C SER A 306 -21.49 -37.48 32.51
N PRO A 307 -21.58 -38.49 31.62
CA PRO A 307 -20.43 -39.28 31.19
C PRO A 307 -19.62 -38.66 30.03
N SER A 308 -18.34 -39.03 30.03
CA SER A 308 -17.34 -38.75 28.99
C SER A 308 -17.72 -39.34 27.61
N PRO A 309 -17.27 -38.72 26.49
CA PRO A 309 -17.53 -39.23 25.15
C PRO A 309 -16.63 -40.43 24.81
N VAL A 310 -17.28 -41.45 24.25
CA VAL A 310 -16.71 -42.72 23.78
C VAL A 310 -16.12 -42.54 22.37
N ALA A 311 -14.96 -43.17 22.14
CA ALA A 311 -14.30 -43.27 20.83
C ALA A 311 -15.13 -44.09 19.82
N PRO A 312 -15.21 -43.69 18.53
CA PRO A 312 -15.79 -44.54 17.50
C PRO A 312 -14.74 -45.49 16.88
N THR A 313 -15.08 -46.78 16.87
CA THR A 313 -14.50 -47.86 16.06
C THR A 313 -14.91 -47.68 14.57
N PRO A 314 -14.12 -48.17 13.59
CA PRO A 314 -14.30 -47.83 12.18
C PRO A 314 -15.37 -48.69 11.51
N VAL A 315 -16.19 -48.07 10.67
CA VAL A 315 -17.20 -48.74 9.85
C VAL A 315 -16.64 -48.93 8.44
N ALA A 316 -16.60 -50.18 8.00
CA ALA A 316 -16.30 -50.57 6.62
C ALA A 316 -17.46 -50.18 5.69
N SER A 317 -17.14 -49.70 4.49
CA SER A 317 -18.02 -49.80 3.33
C SER A 317 -17.19 -49.85 2.04
N THR A 318 -17.36 -50.98 1.39
CA THR A 318 -16.81 -51.40 0.10
C THR A 318 -17.47 -50.64 -1.05
N SER A 319 -16.69 -50.12 -1.99
CA SER A 319 -17.12 -49.88 -3.38
C SER A 319 -15.89 -49.82 -4.29
N THR A 320 -15.73 -50.88 -5.08
CA THR A 320 -14.65 -51.11 -6.04
C THR A 320 -14.94 -50.43 -7.38
N ILE A 321 -14.03 -49.58 -7.85
CA ILE A 321 -13.87 -49.29 -9.29
C ILE A 321 -12.37 -49.31 -9.59
N SER A 322 -11.95 -50.27 -10.41
CA SER A 322 -10.61 -50.46 -10.93
C SER A 322 -10.38 -49.60 -12.18
N VAL A 323 -9.29 -48.84 -12.23
CA VAL A 323 -8.58 -48.49 -13.47
C VAL A 323 -7.07 -48.50 -13.19
N ALA A 324 -6.33 -49.13 -14.10
CA ALA A 324 -4.98 -49.65 -13.94
C ALA A 324 -3.86 -48.61 -13.84
N SER A 325 -2.86 -48.92 -13.02
CA SER A 325 -1.52 -48.31 -13.02
C SER A 325 -0.69 -48.84 -14.20
N PRO A 326 0.13 -48.00 -14.87
CA PRO A 326 1.27 -48.51 -15.61
C PRO A 326 2.46 -48.79 -14.68
N VAL A 327 3.10 -49.92 -15.00
CA VAL A 327 4.21 -50.59 -14.32
C VAL A 327 5.50 -49.76 -14.39
N ASN A 328 6.12 -49.55 -13.22
CA ASN A 328 7.52 -49.15 -13.09
C ASN A 328 8.41 -50.31 -13.55
N THR A 329 9.14 -50.12 -14.63
CA THR A 329 10.26 -51.00 -15.00
C THR A 329 11.54 -50.26 -14.66
N GLY A 330 12.29 -50.80 -13.69
CA GLY A 330 13.53 -50.21 -13.21
C GLY A 330 14.57 -50.03 -14.31
N LYS A 331 15.18 -48.85 -14.35
CA LYS A 331 16.45 -48.60 -15.02
C LYS A 331 17.40 -47.95 -14.02
N THR A 332 18.47 -48.66 -13.75
CA THR A 332 19.65 -48.31 -12.95
C THR A 332 20.07 -46.84 -13.09
N ILE A 333 20.14 -46.12 -11.97
CA ILE A 333 20.80 -44.81 -11.87
C ILE A 333 22.29 -45.09 -11.63
N ALA A 334 23.09 -44.79 -12.64
CA ALA A 334 24.52 -44.58 -12.47
C ALA A 334 24.73 -43.11 -12.10
N ASP A 335 25.63 -42.86 -11.15
CA ASP A 335 26.11 -41.52 -10.74
C ASP A 335 26.45 -40.65 -11.96
N VAL A 336 25.79 -39.50 -12.07
CA VAL A 336 26.16 -38.42 -13.00
C VAL A 336 26.60 -37.23 -12.17
N ALA A 337 27.86 -36.85 -12.33
CA ALA A 337 28.52 -35.69 -11.76
C ALA A 337 27.76 -34.37 -12.09
N PRO A 338 27.89 -33.32 -11.25
CA PRO A 338 27.22 -32.03 -11.47
C PRO A 338 27.62 -31.40 -12.81
N PRO A 339 26.69 -30.74 -13.54
CA PRO A 339 27.02 -30.09 -14.79
C PRO A 339 27.86 -28.82 -14.54
N ALA A 340 28.87 -28.64 -15.37
CA ALA A 340 29.71 -27.44 -15.41
C ALA A 340 28.89 -26.18 -15.76
N PRO A 341 29.37 -24.96 -15.41
CA PRO A 341 28.68 -23.71 -15.71
C PRO A 341 28.46 -23.56 -17.22
N ALA A 342 27.21 -23.35 -17.64
CA ALA A 342 26.88 -23.09 -19.03
C ALA A 342 27.42 -21.74 -19.47
N ALA A 343 28.09 -21.72 -20.63
CA ALA A 343 28.54 -20.53 -21.32
C ALA A 343 27.37 -19.60 -21.69
N PRO A 344 27.59 -18.27 -21.86
CA PRO A 344 26.51 -17.32 -22.13
C PRO A 344 25.86 -17.62 -23.49
N VAL A 345 24.56 -17.90 -23.47
CA VAL A 345 23.75 -18.14 -24.67
C VAL A 345 23.35 -16.78 -25.25
N THR A 346 23.98 -16.38 -26.35
CA THR A 346 23.57 -15.19 -27.11
C THR A 346 22.29 -15.49 -27.89
N GLY A 347 21.14 -15.46 -27.20
CA GLY A 347 19.82 -15.50 -27.82
C GLY A 347 19.40 -14.11 -28.33
N THR A 348 18.86 -14.04 -29.54
CA THR A 348 18.21 -12.85 -30.07
C THR A 348 16.96 -12.54 -29.24
N GLY A 349 16.99 -11.45 -28.46
CA GLY A 349 15.94 -10.99 -27.54
C GLY A 349 14.62 -10.67 -28.24
N THR A 350 13.86 -11.71 -28.55
CA THR A 350 12.51 -11.65 -29.14
C THR A 350 11.48 -11.87 -28.04
N ALA A 351 10.31 -11.25 -28.20
CA ALA A 351 9.23 -11.39 -27.24
C ALA A 351 8.73 -12.84 -27.19
N ILE A 352 8.62 -13.38 -25.98
CA ILE A 352 8.05 -14.71 -25.72
C ILE A 352 6.58 -14.50 -25.34
N ALA A 353 5.67 -15.38 -25.75
CA ALA A 353 4.27 -15.24 -25.36
C ALA A 353 4.12 -15.36 -23.83
N ALA A 354 3.38 -14.44 -23.22
CA ALA A 354 3.11 -14.47 -21.78
C ALA A 354 2.44 -15.80 -21.39
N GLY A 355 2.85 -16.36 -20.25
CA GLY A 355 2.36 -17.68 -19.81
C GLY A 355 3.08 -18.88 -20.44
N THR A 356 4.01 -18.66 -21.38
CA THR A 356 4.87 -19.74 -21.89
C THR A 356 5.79 -20.24 -20.77
N ALA A 357 5.95 -21.56 -20.66
CA ALA A 357 6.83 -22.13 -19.65
C ALA A 357 8.28 -21.64 -19.81
N CYS A 358 8.93 -21.35 -18.70
CA CYS A 358 10.35 -21.00 -18.64
C CYS A 358 11.10 -21.98 -17.73
N SER A 359 12.34 -22.29 -18.09
CA SER A 359 13.13 -23.34 -17.43
C SER A 359 13.88 -22.85 -16.18
N SER A 360 14.12 -21.54 -16.08
CA SER A 360 14.96 -20.94 -15.04
C SER A 360 14.22 -19.79 -14.35
N GLU A 361 13.80 -20.00 -13.10
CA GLU A 361 13.19 -18.94 -12.28
C GLU A 361 14.08 -17.71 -12.19
N GLY A 362 13.48 -16.52 -12.35
CA GLY A 362 14.19 -15.25 -12.29
C GLY A 362 14.99 -14.88 -13.55
N GLU A 363 14.96 -15.71 -14.60
CA GLU A 363 15.60 -15.39 -15.88
C GLU A 363 14.93 -14.18 -16.56
N TRP A 364 15.75 -13.26 -17.05
CA TRP A 364 15.30 -12.07 -17.76
C TRP A 364 15.37 -12.29 -19.26
N ASN A 365 14.45 -11.71 -20.01
CA ASN A 365 14.50 -11.59 -21.46
C ASN A 365 14.39 -10.11 -21.84
N CYS A 366 15.51 -9.49 -22.19
CA CYS A 366 15.52 -8.13 -22.71
C CYS A 366 15.17 -8.12 -24.21
N ILE A 367 14.12 -7.38 -24.57
CA ILE A 367 13.53 -7.32 -25.90
C ILE A 367 13.79 -5.95 -26.52
N ASN A 368 14.49 -5.93 -27.65
CA ASN A 368 14.78 -4.72 -28.43
C ASN A 368 15.40 -3.57 -27.61
N ALA A 369 16.11 -3.90 -26.53
CA ALA A 369 16.73 -2.97 -25.57
C ALA A 369 15.77 -2.03 -24.81
N THR A 370 14.47 -1.97 -25.13
CA THR A 370 13.52 -1.02 -24.53
C THR A 370 12.38 -1.71 -23.79
N SER A 371 12.35 -3.03 -23.78
CA SER A 371 11.34 -3.82 -23.08
C SER A 371 11.96 -5.07 -22.49
N PHE A 372 11.29 -5.67 -21.51
CA PHE A 372 11.76 -6.87 -20.84
C PHE A 372 10.60 -7.81 -20.48
N GLN A 373 10.94 -9.07 -20.23
CA GLN A 373 10.11 -10.06 -19.57
C GLN A 373 10.95 -10.76 -18.49
N GLN A 374 10.29 -11.29 -17.47
CA GLN A 374 10.93 -12.08 -16.43
C GLN A 374 10.20 -13.42 -16.29
N CYS A 375 10.96 -14.49 -16.11
CA CYS A 375 10.45 -15.78 -15.71
C CYS A 375 10.10 -15.76 -14.23
N GLY A 376 8.84 -16.04 -13.90
CA GLY A 376 8.37 -16.16 -12.53
C GLY A 376 7.26 -17.19 -12.42
N SER A 377 7.32 -18.06 -11.41
CA SER A 377 6.32 -19.14 -11.22
C SER A 377 6.21 -20.09 -12.42
N GLY A 378 7.34 -20.36 -13.06
CA GLY A 378 7.50 -21.31 -14.15
C GLY A 378 7.03 -20.79 -15.50
N VAL A 379 6.60 -19.51 -15.59
CA VAL A 379 6.09 -18.91 -16.83
C VAL A 379 6.67 -17.51 -17.09
N TRP A 380 6.72 -17.13 -18.37
CA TRP A 380 7.14 -15.79 -18.78
C TRP A 380 6.06 -14.73 -18.50
N SER A 381 6.46 -13.60 -17.94
CA SER A 381 5.61 -12.42 -17.76
C SER A 381 5.19 -11.79 -19.10
N PRO A 382 4.14 -10.93 -19.12
CA PRO A 382 3.88 -10.03 -20.25
C PRO A 382 5.07 -9.12 -20.56
N VAL A 383 5.20 -8.65 -21.80
CA VAL A 383 6.23 -7.68 -22.19
C VAL A 383 6.00 -6.36 -21.45
N GLN A 384 6.99 -5.94 -20.67
CA GLN A 384 6.97 -4.68 -19.92
C GLN A 384 7.99 -3.71 -20.53
N ALA A 385 7.64 -2.42 -20.57
CA ALA A 385 8.57 -1.39 -21.03
C ALA A 385 9.62 -1.10 -19.96
N LEU A 386 10.86 -0.83 -20.38
CA LEU A 386 11.86 -0.23 -19.50
C LEU A 386 11.52 1.23 -19.18
N ALA A 387 12.09 1.74 -18.09
CA ALA A 387 11.97 3.14 -17.72
C ALA A 387 12.50 4.05 -18.85
N ALA A 388 11.85 5.19 -19.05
CA ALA A 388 12.29 6.17 -20.05
C ALA A 388 13.73 6.60 -19.79
N GLY A 389 14.56 6.61 -20.83
CA GLY A 389 15.99 6.95 -20.70
C GLY A 389 16.89 5.78 -20.30
N THR A 390 16.38 4.55 -20.24
CA THR A 390 17.18 3.35 -19.98
C THR A 390 17.11 2.36 -21.16
N GLU A 391 18.17 1.57 -21.34
CA GLU A 391 18.24 0.49 -22.32
C GLU A 391 18.84 -0.77 -21.68
N CYS A 392 18.34 -1.96 -22.04
CA CYS A 392 18.92 -3.23 -21.60
C CYS A 392 19.73 -3.92 -22.69
N LYS A 393 20.72 -4.72 -22.30
CA LYS A 393 21.42 -5.61 -23.24
C LYS A 393 20.45 -6.69 -23.72
N SER A 394 20.11 -6.66 -25.01
CA SER A 394 19.16 -7.61 -25.62
C SER A 394 19.58 -9.06 -25.44
N GLY A 395 18.61 -9.93 -25.14
CA GLY A 395 18.81 -11.36 -24.92
C GLY A 395 18.31 -11.85 -23.56
N GLN A 396 18.43 -13.17 -23.37
CA GLN A 396 18.10 -13.82 -22.11
C GLN A 396 19.31 -13.87 -21.17
N SER A 397 19.12 -13.55 -19.90
CA SER A 397 20.21 -13.57 -18.90
C SER A 397 19.67 -13.72 -17.47
N ALA A 398 20.47 -14.31 -16.58
CA ALA A 398 20.14 -14.40 -15.16
C ALA A 398 20.03 -13.02 -14.48
N THR A 399 20.66 -11.99 -15.04
CA THR A 399 20.56 -10.61 -14.59
C THR A 399 20.25 -9.70 -15.77
N ILE A 400 19.28 -8.79 -15.63
CA ILE A 400 19.05 -7.77 -16.65
C ILE A 400 20.09 -6.66 -16.52
N GLN A 401 20.84 -6.42 -17.60
CA GLN A 401 21.87 -5.37 -17.64
C GLN A 401 21.22 -4.10 -18.20
N ILE A 402 20.81 -3.17 -17.34
CA ILE A 402 20.19 -1.90 -17.71
C ILE A 402 21.22 -0.78 -17.61
N THR A 403 21.35 0.01 -18.66
CA THR A 403 22.22 1.18 -18.76
C THR A 403 21.41 2.41 -19.17
N GLU A 404 21.92 3.62 -18.93
CA GLU A 404 21.30 4.82 -19.50
C GLU A 404 21.33 4.75 -21.04
N ALA A 405 20.19 5.02 -21.67
CA ALA A 405 20.08 5.01 -23.13
C ALA A 405 20.97 6.13 -23.69
N SER A 406 21.95 5.78 -24.53
CA SER A 406 22.85 6.79 -25.09
C SER A 406 22.00 7.82 -25.86
N SER A 407 21.99 9.07 -25.38
CA SER A 407 21.42 10.19 -26.13
C SER A 407 22.29 10.41 -27.36
N LYS A 408 21.97 9.76 -28.49
CA LYS A 408 22.46 10.22 -29.79
C LYS A 408 21.95 11.64 -29.94
N LYS A 409 22.82 12.62 -29.66
CA LYS A 409 22.64 14.02 -30.04
C LYS A 409 22.30 14.02 -31.53
N ARG A 410 21.02 14.05 -31.86
CA ARG A 410 20.57 14.54 -33.16
C ARG A 410 20.95 16.01 -33.12
N HIS A 411 22.14 16.31 -33.63
CA HIS A 411 22.56 17.67 -33.92
C HIS A 411 21.50 18.21 -34.87
N LEU A 412 20.54 18.95 -34.33
CA LEU A 412 19.64 19.80 -35.09
C LEU A 412 20.53 20.91 -35.66
N SER A 413 21.15 20.62 -36.79
CA SER A 413 21.80 21.60 -37.66
C SER A 413 20.71 22.38 -38.40
N HIS A 414 19.89 23.12 -37.67
CA HIS A 414 18.95 24.09 -38.20
C HIS A 414 18.82 25.23 -37.20
N LEU A 415 19.90 25.99 -37.02
CA LEU A 415 19.92 27.35 -36.45
C LEU A 415 21.35 27.92 -36.61
N SER A 416 21.84 28.00 -37.85
CA SER A 416 23.02 28.82 -38.19
C SER A 416 22.84 29.49 -39.56
N GLN A 417 21.67 30.08 -39.79
CA GLN A 417 21.42 30.90 -40.98
C GLN A 417 20.53 32.11 -40.68
N ALA A 418 20.62 32.66 -39.46
CA ALA A 418 19.92 33.89 -39.07
C ALA A 418 20.84 34.95 -38.43
N HIS A 419 22.16 34.77 -38.48
CA HIS A 419 23.13 35.75 -37.94
C HIS A 419 24.12 36.31 -38.99
N HIS A 420 23.84 36.11 -40.28
CA HIS A 420 24.68 36.66 -41.37
C HIS A 420 23.98 37.70 -42.27
N LEU A 421 22.77 38.16 -41.91
CA LEU A 421 22.03 39.18 -42.68
C LEU A 421 21.77 40.49 -41.92
N LEU A 422 22.50 40.76 -40.83
CA LEU A 422 22.40 42.02 -40.06
C LEU A 422 23.72 42.81 -39.97
N LYS A 423 24.73 42.48 -40.79
CA LYS A 423 26.00 43.22 -40.87
C LYS A 423 26.34 43.86 -42.22
N HIS A 424 25.41 43.90 -43.18
CA HIS A 424 25.63 44.58 -44.48
C HIS A 424 24.72 45.79 -44.77
N ALA A 425 23.97 46.31 -43.80
CA ALA A 425 23.14 47.52 -43.97
C ALA A 425 23.72 48.78 -43.31
N ARG A 426 25.06 48.92 -43.25
CA ARG A 426 25.73 50.19 -42.91
C ARG A 426 26.97 50.37 -43.79
N HIS A 427 26.74 50.72 -45.05
CA HIS A 427 27.61 51.60 -45.87
C HIS A 427 27.10 51.64 -47.32
N VAL A 428 26.11 52.50 -47.61
CA VAL A 428 26.05 53.32 -48.85
C VAL A 428 25.13 54.50 -48.56
N SER A 429 25.72 55.65 -48.26
CA SER A 429 25.15 57.00 -48.43
C SER A 429 26.32 57.96 -48.35
N PHE A 430 26.98 58.14 -49.49
CA PHE A 430 27.41 59.41 -50.08
C PHE A 430 27.75 59.15 -51.54
#